data_AF-A0A1Y1Q7I6-F1
#
_entry.id   AF-A0A1Y1Q7I6-F1
#
_cell.length_a   1.000
_cell.length_b   1.000
_cell.length_c   1.000
_cell.angle_alpha   90.00
_cell.angle_beta   90.00
_cell.angle_gamma   90.00
#
_symmetry.space_group_name_H-M   'P 1'
#
loop_
_entity.id
_entity.type
_entity.pdbx_description
1 polymer ?
#
loop_
_entity_poly.entity_id
_entity_poly.type
_entity_poly.pdbx_seq_one_letter_code
_entity_poly.pdbx_strand_id
1 'polypeptide(L)'
;MQMKSSLVLGLLLVCSQSEIAYADWYKSTAEPSLVVRDAPDVGAAKVGNVPVDGKVDVLERVGKEESIGGNSGHWVKIQWKDKTAYAFDAFLTPIADDVSEPQERSASSTKSKSASGKALSVDDVLDKVYEGFDAKNNCRRYHSDQPDYHYCMKVDQVDTLTTEEGVRTYVLLSGSMTNAAGESGSHVDAGLVGALIIGEGKNGAEIIAGDPNISIGAFGSGPTKWEFIKLGPSNYWGWKNTWGDAHQGIGGSRYSILAPYGKKIQELAGFVESYSDEGNCDEANGCKATSYETALEIDSTQISEKVFPLAITVTGKEKGKSIPEKTWKLPFDSKAWAYVEPQNWPLKGLDF
;
A
#
# COMPACT_ATOMS: atom_id res chain seq x y z
N MET A 1 47.03 -0.66 -78.11
CA MET A 1 47.60 -1.70 -77.25
C MET A 1 48.48 -1.04 -76.19
N GLN A 2 47.92 -0.75 -75.02
CA GLN A 2 48.65 -0.65 -73.74
C GLN A 2 47.62 -0.43 -72.62
N MET A 3 47.49 -1.44 -71.77
CA MET A 3 46.70 -1.43 -70.54
C MET A 3 47.29 -0.43 -69.56
N LYS A 4 46.43 0.38 -68.93
CA LYS A 4 46.72 0.99 -67.63
C LYS A 4 45.71 0.44 -66.63
N SER A 5 46.23 -0.45 -65.80
CA SER A 5 45.60 -0.92 -64.57
C SER A 5 45.46 0.27 -63.61
N SER A 6 44.27 0.49 -63.08
CA SER A 6 44.08 1.35 -61.92
C SER A 6 43.18 0.64 -60.94
N LEU A 7 43.84 0.28 -59.84
CA LEU A 7 43.31 -0.31 -58.63
C LEU A 7 42.33 0.69 -58.00
N VAL A 8 41.03 0.41 -58.04
CA VAL A 8 40.04 1.17 -57.27
C VAL A 8 40.01 0.57 -55.87
N LEU A 9 40.64 1.28 -54.94
CA LEU A 9 40.60 1.00 -53.50
C LEU A 9 39.18 1.34 -53.01
N GLY A 10 38.35 0.32 -52.80
CA GLY A 10 37.02 0.46 -52.21
C GLY A 10 37.15 0.91 -50.76
N LEU A 11 36.86 2.18 -50.52
CA LEU A 11 36.71 2.74 -49.18
C LEU A 11 35.37 2.21 -48.61
N LEU A 12 35.43 1.11 -47.88
CA LEU A 12 34.34 0.63 -47.02
C LEU A 12 34.17 1.66 -45.90
N LEU A 13 33.21 2.57 -46.10
CA LEU A 13 32.69 3.43 -45.04
C LEU A 13 31.90 2.54 -44.08
N VAL A 14 32.58 2.03 -43.05
CA VAL A 14 31.92 1.39 -41.91
C VAL A 14 31.20 2.50 -41.17
N CYS A 15 29.88 2.59 -41.37
CA CYS A 15 29.01 3.36 -40.47
C CYS A 15 29.14 2.72 -39.08
N SER A 16 29.99 3.32 -38.25
CA SER A 16 29.94 3.19 -36.80
C SER A 16 28.55 3.63 -36.36
N GLN A 17 27.65 2.68 -36.12
CA GLN A 17 26.44 2.95 -35.36
C GLN A 17 26.89 3.20 -33.94
N SER A 18 26.82 4.46 -33.52
CA SER A 18 26.92 4.84 -32.13
C SER A 18 25.82 4.12 -31.36
N GLU A 19 26.17 3.08 -30.60
CA GLU A 19 25.31 2.54 -29.56
C GLU A 19 25.12 3.64 -28.51
N ILE A 20 23.96 4.27 -28.54
CA ILE A 20 23.54 5.17 -27.48
C ILE A 20 23.30 4.27 -26.28
N ALA A 21 24.16 4.36 -25.26
CA ALA A 21 23.90 3.76 -23.96
C ALA A 21 22.61 4.41 -23.41
N TYR A 22 21.53 3.63 -23.39
CA TYR A 22 20.30 4.03 -22.70
C TYR A 22 20.55 3.93 -21.19
N ALA A 23 19.93 4.82 -20.42
CA ALA A 23 19.88 4.64 -18.96
C ALA A 23 19.07 3.36 -18.68
N ASP A 24 19.54 2.50 -17.77
CA ASP A 24 18.87 1.21 -17.49
C ASP A 24 17.49 1.41 -16.84
N TRP A 25 17.23 2.57 -16.25
CA TRP A 25 15.98 2.87 -15.58
C TRP A 25 15.39 4.21 -15.98
N TYR A 26 14.09 4.18 -16.27
CA TYR A 26 13.26 5.35 -16.54
C TYR A 26 12.14 5.46 -15.52
N LYS A 27 11.67 6.67 -15.28
CA LYS A 27 10.44 6.92 -14.52
C LYS A 27 9.33 7.43 -15.43
N SER A 28 8.11 7.01 -15.16
CA SER A 28 6.93 7.50 -15.86
C SER A 28 6.58 8.95 -15.48
N THR A 29 6.27 9.77 -16.48
CA THR A 29 5.75 11.14 -16.32
C THR A 29 4.32 11.31 -16.83
N ALA A 30 3.65 10.23 -17.26
CA ALA A 30 2.28 10.29 -17.77
C ALA A 30 1.26 10.39 -16.64
N GLU A 31 0.43 11.43 -16.68
CA GLU A 31 -0.73 11.59 -15.81
C GLU A 31 -2.01 11.08 -16.49
N PRO A 32 -2.89 10.33 -15.80
CA PRO A 32 -2.74 9.84 -14.42
C PRO A 32 -1.83 8.60 -14.27
N SER A 33 -1.51 7.94 -15.39
CA SER A 33 -0.58 6.80 -15.44
C SER A 33 -0.13 6.55 -16.88
N LEU A 34 1.05 5.96 -17.07
CA LEU A 34 1.50 5.47 -18.37
C LEU A 34 0.83 4.14 -18.68
N VAL A 35 -0.02 4.15 -19.71
CA VAL A 35 -0.66 2.93 -20.24
C VAL A 35 0.38 2.09 -20.96
N VAL A 36 0.47 0.82 -20.62
CA VAL A 36 1.33 -0.15 -21.30
C VAL A 36 0.51 -1.14 -22.12
N ARG A 37 1.03 -1.56 -23.28
CA ARG A 37 0.29 -2.29 -24.32
C ARG A 37 1.00 -3.57 -24.77
N ASP A 38 0.25 -4.48 -25.37
CA ASP A 38 0.76 -5.74 -25.92
C ASP A 38 1.49 -5.56 -27.27
N ALA A 39 1.27 -4.45 -27.97
CA ALA A 39 1.98 -4.06 -29.18
C ALA A 39 2.29 -2.55 -29.19
N PRO A 40 3.30 -2.09 -29.96
CA PRO A 40 3.67 -0.68 -30.07
C PRO A 40 2.69 0.10 -30.98
N ASP A 41 1.43 0.17 -30.55
CA ASP A 41 0.34 0.82 -31.27
C ASP A 41 -0.73 1.36 -30.30
N VAL A 42 -1.29 2.55 -30.58
CA VAL A 42 -2.28 3.21 -29.70
C VAL A 42 -3.63 2.48 -29.61
N GLY A 43 -3.95 1.62 -30.57
CA GLY A 43 -5.13 0.76 -30.62
C GLY A 43 -4.90 -0.64 -30.04
N ALA A 44 -3.65 -1.02 -29.75
CA ALA A 44 -3.29 -2.32 -29.17
C ALA A 44 -3.90 -2.53 -27.78
N ALA A 45 -4.03 -3.79 -27.33
CA ALA A 45 -4.68 -4.08 -26.07
C ALA A 45 -3.86 -3.51 -24.90
N LYS A 46 -4.55 -2.89 -23.95
CA LYS A 46 -3.92 -2.39 -22.72
C LYS A 46 -3.66 -3.58 -21.81
N VAL A 47 -2.41 -3.77 -21.41
CA VAL A 47 -1.99 -4.90 -20.55
C VAL A 47 -1.65 -4.48 -19.13
N GLY A 48 -1.59 -3.17 -18.87
CA GLY A 48 -1.34 -2.63 -17.55
C GLY A 48 -1.16 -1.11 -17.57
N ASN A 49 -0.82 -0.58 -16.41
CA ASN A 49 -0.43 0.82 -16.23
C ASN A 49 0.80 0.89 -15.32
N VAL A 50 1.68 1.84 -15.63
CA VAL A 50 2.78 2.28 -14.77
C VAL A 50 2.34 3.58 -14.11
N PRO A 51 2.32 3.68 -12.77
CA PRO A 51 1.94 4.92 -12.09
C PRO A 51 2.94 6.05 -12.39
N VAL A 52 2.55 7.31 -12.17
CA VAL A 52 3.48 8.45 -12.18
C VAL A 52 4.67 8.14 -11.26
N ASP A 53 5.89 8.48 -11.70
CA ASP A 53 7.17 8.14 -11.10
C ASP A 53 7.47 6.63 -10.96
N GLY A 54 6.60 5.75 -11.48
CA GLY A 54 6.84 4.32 -11.57
C GLY A 54 8.08 4.02 -12.41
N LYS A 55 9.00 3.21 -11.85
CA LYS A 55 10.27 2.86 -12.48
C LYS A 55 10.10 1.71 -13.45
N VAL A 56 10.59 1.88 -14.67
CA VAL A 56 10.58 0.85 -15.72
C VAL A 56 11.98 0.70 -16.29
N ASP A 57 12.33 -0.53 -16.62
CA ASP A 57 13.54 -0.83 -17.37
C ASP A 57 13.18 -0.78 -18.86
N VAL A 58 13.90 0.05 -19.63
CA VAL A 58 13.66 0.24 -21.06
C VAL A 58 14.60 -0.68 -21.83
N LEU A 59 14.03 -1.75 -22.37
CA LEU A 59 14.78 -2.84 -23.01
C LEU A 59 15.15 -2.52 -24.46
N GLU A 60 14.25 -1.87 -25.20
CA GLU A 60 14.42 -1.67 -26.63
C GLU A 60 13.54 -0.52 -27.13
N ARG A 61 14.04 0.29 -28.08
CA ARG A 61 13.22 1.23 -28.86
C ARG A 61 12.74 0.54 -30.15
N VAL A 62 11.44 0.62 -30.42
CA VAL A 62 10.81 -0.04 -31.57
C VAL A 62 10.04 0.96 -32.44
N GLY A 63 10.01 0.69 -33.74
CA GLY A 63 9.27 1.50 -34.70
C GLY A 63 9.95 2.81 -35.06
N LYS A 64 9.19 3.67 -35.75
CA LYS A 64 9.59 5.03 -36.13
C LYS A 64 9.07 6.05 -35.12
N GLU A 65 9.57 7.27 -35.18
CA GLU A 65 9.02 8.37 -34.41
C GLU A 65 7.54 8.60 -34.78
N GLU A 66 6.71 8.76 -33.76
CA GLU A 66 5.28 9.01 -33.86
C GLU A 66 4.90 10.22 -33.00
N SER A 67 3.70 10.76 -33.24
CA SER A 67 3.13 11.81 -32.39
C SER A 67 1.81 11.33 -31.82
N ILE A 68 1.74 11.23 -30.49
CA ILE A 68 0.58 10.72 -29.74
C ILE A 68 0.18 11.76 -28.71
N GLY A 69 -1.06 12.24 -28.79
CA GLY A 69 -1.59 13.22 -27.83
C GLY A 69 -0.80 14.54 -27.78
N GLY A 70 -0.20 14.95 -28.91
CA GLY A 70 0.61 16.17 -28.99
C GLY A 70 2.06 16.02 -28.56
N ASN A 71 2.49 14.83 -28.13
CA ASN A 71 3.87 14.53 -27.77
C ASN A 71 4.54 13.69 -28.85
N SER A 72 5.76 14.05 -29.25
CA SER A 72 6.57 13.26 -30.19
C SER A 72 7.48 12.32 -29.44
N GLY A 73 7.60 11.09 -29.92
CA GLY A 73 8.39 10.04 -29.27
C GLY A 73 8.40 8.74 -30.07
N HIS A 74 8.96 7.70 -29.49
CA HIS A 74 9.01 6.35 -30.03
C HIS A 74 8.30 5.38 -29.08
N TRP A 75 7.88 4.25 -29.64
CA TRP A 75 7.52 3.12 -28.80
C TRP A 75 8.78 2.48 -28.24
N VAL A 76 8.69 2.06 -26.98
CA VAL A 76 9.74 1.31 -26.30
C VAL A 76 9.14 0.05 -25.69
N LYS A 77 9.90 -1.05 -25.77
CA LYS A 77 9.65 -2.24 -24.98
C LYS A 77 10.24 -2.02 -23.59
N ILE A 78 9.42 -2.27 -22.57
CA ILE A 78 9.80 -2.08 -21.18
C ILE A 78 9.56 -3.34 -20.36
N GLN A 79 10.30 -3.49 -19.27
CA GLN A 79 10.00 -4.41 -18.18
C GLN A 79 9.32 -3.64 -17.04
N TRP A 80 8.11 -4.07 -16.66
CA TRP A 80 7.37 -3.54 -15.53
C TRP A 80 6.85 -4.69 -14.67
N LYS A 81 7.30 -4.73 -13.41
CA LYS A 81 7.13 -5.89 -12.52
C LYS A 81 7.68 -7.16 -13.19
N ASP A 82 6.87 -8.20 -13.31
CA ASP A 82 7.17 -9.51 -13.89
C ASP A 82 6.80 -9.62 -15.38
N LYS A 83 6.45 -8.51 -16.06
CA LYS A 83 5.96 -8.53 -17.45
C LYS A 83 6.71 -7.58 -18.38
N THR A 84 6.81 -7.99 -19.65
CA THR A 84 7.21 -7.11 -20.75
C THR A 84 5.99 -6.50 -21.42
N ALA A 85 6.07 -5.22 -21.77
CA ALA A 85 5.01 -4.50 -22.47
C ALA A 85 5.60 -3.34 -23.31
N TYR A 86 4.77 -2.68 -24.11
CA TYR A 86 5.15 -1.52 -24.90
C TYR A 86 4.59 -0.22 -24.29
N ALA A 87 5.43 0.80 -24.23
CA ALA A 87 5.08 2.14 -23.75
C ALA A 87 5.60 3.20 -24.71
N PHE A 88 5.06 4.42 -24.65
CA PHE A 88 5.51 5.54 -25.46
C PHE A 88 6.52 6.39 -24.69
N ASP A 89 7.74 6.54 -25.22
CA ASP A 89 8.89 7.10 -24.48
C ASP A 89 8.79 8.60 -24.20
N ALA A 90 7.90 9.32 -24.89
CA ALA A 90 7.62 10.73 -24.60
C ALA A 90 7.10 10.96 -23.16
N PHE A 91 6.66 9.88 -22.49
CA PHE A 91 6.20 9.88 -21.10
C PHE A 91 7.18 9.19 -20.14
N LEU A 92 8.44 9.07 -20.54
CA LEU A 92 9.50 8.48 -19.74
C LEU A 92 10.63 9.50 -19.57
N THR A 93 11.19 9.58 -18.37
CA THR A 93 12.39 10.38 -18.08
C THR A 93 13.48 9.47 -17.52
N PRO A 94 14.71 9.54 -18.03
CA PRO A 94 15.80 8.71 -17.51
C PRO A 94 16.05 9.03 -16.03
N ILE A 95 16.27 8.00 -15.23
CA ILE A 95 16.74 8.12 -13.86
C ILE A 95 18.27 8.04 -13.94
N ALA A 96 18.96 9.09 -13.49
CA ALA A 96 20.41 9.02 -13.39
C ALA A 96 20.78 7.96 -12.35
N ASP A 97 21.53 6.94 -12.74
CA ASP A 97 22.13 6.01 -11.79
C ASP A 97 23.09 6.78 -10.90
N ASP A 98 22.92 6.65 -9.59
CA ASP A 98 23.81 7.20 -8.58
C ASP A 98 25.12 6.41 -8.60
N VAL A 99 25.98 6.69 -9.58
CA VAL A 99 27.35 6.17 -9.63
C VAL A 99 28.21 7.07 -8.74
N SER A 100 28.47 6.59 -7.53
CA SER A 100 29.41 7.18 -6.58
C SER A 100 30.83 7.25 -7.16
N GLU A 101 31.44 8.44 -7.23
CA GLU A 101 32.84 8.72 -6.81
C GLU A 101 33.17 10.24 -6.83
N PRO A 102 34.29 10.72 -6.21
CA PRO A 102 34.26 11.76 -5.19
C PRO A 102 34.60 13.19 -5.65
N GLN A 103 34.32 14.12 -4.72
CA GLN A 103 34.47 15.58 -4.77
C GLN A 103 35.73 16.12 -5.47
N GLU A 104 35.56 17.18 -6.29
CA GLU A 104 36.34 18.41 -6.12
C GLU A 104 35.67 19.68 -6.70
N ARG A 105 35.60 20.69 -5.82
CA ARG A 105 35.43 22.15 -5.96
C ARG A 105 35.25 22.78 -7.36
N SER A 106 34.25 23.65 -7.51
CA SER A 106 34.45 25.12 -7.40
C SER A 106 33.14 25.90 -7.57
N ALA A 107 33.11 27.07 -6.94
CA ALA A 107 31.96 27.95 -6.79
C ALA A 107 31.61 28.73 -8.07
N SER A 108 30.32 29.00 -8.29
CA SER A 108 29.87 30.32 -8.72
C SER A 108 28.38 30.51 -8.46
N SER A 109 28.09 31.62 -7.80
CA SER A 109 26.79 32.07 -7.35
C SER A 109 25.89 32.55 -8.49
N THR A 110 24.63 32.13 -8.48
CA THR A 110 23.53 33.04 -8.85
C THR A 110 22.31 32.76 -7.98
N LYS A 111 21.99 33.73 -7.11
CA LYS A 111 20.72 33.80 -6.39
C LYS A 111 19.56 33.82 -7.40
N SER A 112 18.79 32.75 -7.46
CA SER A 112 17.39 32.81 -7.87
C SER A 112 16.53 32.46 -6.66
N LYS A 113 15.87 33.47 -6.13
CA LYS A 113 14.91 33.35 -5.04
C LYS A 113 13.60 32.83 -5.67
N SER A 114 13.55 31.54 -5.95
CA SER A 114 12.28 30.85 -6.20
C SER A 114 11.74 30.38 -4.86
N ALA A 115 10.68 31.04 -4.39
CA ALA A 115 9.88 30.53 -3.29
C ALA A 115 9.07 29.33 -3.81
N SER A 116 9.76 28.19 -3.98
CA SER A 116 9.14 26.88 -4.06
C SER A 116 8.71 26.54 -2.64
N GLY A 117 7.40 26.63 -2.37
CA GLY A 117 6.83 26.01 -1.18
C GLY A 117 7.15 24.52 -1.25
N LYS A 118 8.06 24.04 -0.39
CA LYS A 118 8.43 22.63 -0.28
C LYS A 118 7.12 21.83 -0.10
N ALA A 119 6.82 20.93 -1.04
CA ALA A 119 5.74 19.97 -0.87
C ALA A 119 6.01 19.20 0.43
N LEU A 120 5.03 19.20 1.35
CA LEU A 120 5.11 18.50 2.62
C LEU A 120 5.28 17.00 2.34
N SER A 121 6.37 16.42 2.83
CA SER A 121 6.60 14.98 2.79
C SER A 121 5.71 14.26 3.80
N VAL A 122 5.56 12.93 3.66
CA VAL A 122 4.89 12.10 4.67
C VAL A 122 5.49 12.35 6.06
N ASP A 123 6.82 12.42 6.16
CA ASP A 123 7.51 12.71 7.42
C ASP A 123 7.15 14.08 8.00
N ASP A 124 7.04 15.11 7.16
CA ASP A 124 6.64 16.46 7.63
C ASP A 124 5.19 16.47 8.15
N VAL A 125 4.33 15.57 7.67
CA VAL A 125 2.97 15.38 8.21
C VAL A 125 3.03 14.61 9.54
N LEU A 126 3.79 13.53 9.60
CA LEU A 126 3.93 12.72 10.80
C LEU A 126 4.55 13.52 11.96
N ASP A 127 5.50 14.42 11.69
CA ASP A 127 6.10 15.32 12.69
C ASP A 127 5.10 16.33 13.29
N LYS A 128 3.97 16.57 12.63
CA LYS A 128 2.89 17.41 13.18
C LYS A 128 1.91 16.61 14.05
N VAL A 129 1.87 15.29 13.86
CA VAL A 129 0.91 14.39 14.52
C VAL A 129 1.51 13.75 15.77
N TYR A 130 2.79 13.40 15.71
CA TYR A 130 3.49 12.66 16.74
C TYR A 130 4.47 13.55 17.52
N GLU A 131 4.83 13.13 18.74
CA GLU A 131 5.57 13.94 19.73
C GLU A 131 7.08 14.07 19.44
N GLY A 132 7.51 13.61 18.26
CA GLY A 132 8.90 13.59 17.82
C GLY A 132 9.39 12.20 17.41
N PHE A 133 10.62 12.16 16.94
CA PHE A 133 11.26 10.94 16.44
C PHE A 133 12.28 10.41 17.43
N ASP A 134 12.14 9.15 17.82
CA ASP A 134 13.14 8.39 18.55
C ASP A 134 14.08 7.70 17.56
N ALA A 135 15.25 8.29 17.35
CA ALA A 135 16.27 7.76 16.46
C ALA A 135 16.87 6.42 16.94
N LYS A 136 16.84 6.14 18.25
CA LYS A 136 17.37 4.88 18.81
C LYS A 136 16.46 3.71 18.44
N ASN A 137 15.14 3.92 18.55
CA ASN A 137 14.14 2.89 18.28
C ASN A 137 13.55 2.96 16.86
N ASN A 138 13.98 3.95 16.07
CA ASN A 138 13.53 4.22 14.70
C ASN A 138 11.99 4.30 14.62
N CYS A 139 11.39 5.15 15.46
CA CYS A 139 9.94 5.32 15.53
C CYS A 139 9.54 6.72 15.97
N ARG A 140 8.28 7.08 15.70
CA ARG A 140 7.66 8.31 16.21
C ARG A 140 7.08 8.03 17.59
N ARG A 141 7.14 9.01 18.49
CA ARG A 141 6.58 8.88 19.84
C ARG A 141 5.12 9.32 19.88
N TYR A 142 4.29 8.58 20.60
CA TYR A 142 2.93 8.99 20.92
C TYR A 142 2.65 8.78 22.40
N HIS A 143 1.85 9.67 22.99
CA HIS A 143 1.51 9.64 24.41
C HIS A 143 0.88 8.30 24.82
N SER A 144 1.20 7.84 26.02
CA SER A 144 0.45 6.80 26.74
C SER A 144 -0.08 7.40 28.04
N ASP A 145 -1.30 7.04 28.43
CA ASP A 145 -1.87 7.42 29.72
C ASP A 145 -1.16 6.71 30.90
N GLN A 146 -0.39 5.64 30.62
CA GLN A 146 0.44 4.99 31.62
C GLN A 146 1.70 5.82 31.91
N PRO A 147 1.99 6.12 33.19
CA PRO A 147 3.22 6.78 33.58
C PRO A 147 4.46 6.05 33.05
N ASP A 148 5.46 6.81 32.60
CA ASP A 148 6.75 6.33 32.09
C ASP A 148 6.72 5.55 30.75
N TYR A 149 5.53 5.21 30.24
CA TYR A 149 5.35 4.57 28.95
C TYR A 149 4.99 5.58 27.84
N HIS A 150 5.26 5.20 26.61
CA HIS A 150 4.84 5.87 25.39
C HIS A 150 4.68 4.82 24.29
N TYR A 151 4.00 5.16 23.21
CA TYR A 151 3.94 4.29 22.04
C TYR A 151 5.06 4.66 21.05
N CYS A 152 5.78 3.64 20.61
CA CYS A 152 6.77 3.69 19.54
C CYS A 152 6.05 3.34 18.22
N MET A 153 5.62 4.37 17.50
CA MET A 153 4.82 4.29 16.26
C MET A 153 5.75 4.17 15.05
N LYS A 154 5.64 3.05 14.33
CA LYS A 154 6.42 2.79 13.11
C LYS A 154 5.51 2.78 11.90
N VAL A 155 5.96 3.38 10.80
CA VAL A 155 5.26 3.27 9.52
C VAL A 155 5.24 1.81 9.12
N ASP A 156 4.03 1.26 8.98
CA ASP A 156 3.79 -0.11 8.56
C ASP A 156 3.51 -0.16 7.07
N GLN A 157 2.69 0.78 6.57
CA GLN A 157 2.22 0.77 5.21
C GLN A 157 2.04 2.19 4.64
N VAL A 158 2.48 2.40 3.40
CA VAL A 158 2.27 3.65 2.66
C VAL A 158 1.82 3.33 1.25
N ASP A 159 0.66 3.85 0.88
CA ASP A 159 0.08 3.68 -0.45
C ASP A 159 -0.34 5.02 -1.03
N THR A 160 -0.12 5.22 -2.33
CA THR A 160 -0.54 6.44 -3.03
C THR A 160 -1.50 6.10 -4.14
N LEU A 161 -2.60 6.86 -4.22
CA LEU A 161 -3.63 6.71 -5.23
C LEU A 161 -3.91 8.06 -5.90
N THR A 162 -3.96 8.06 -7.22
CA THR A 162 -4.53 9.18 -7.98
C THR A 162 -6.04 9.00 -8.06
N THR A 163 -6.78 9.95 -7.51
CA THR A 163 -8.25 9.99 -7.53
C THR A 163 -8.74 11.15 -8.39
N GLU A 164 -10.04 11.22 -8.65
CA GLU A 164 -10.65 12.38 -9.32
C GLU A 164 -10.46 13.68 -8.52
N GLU A 165 -10.26 13.58 -7.21
CA GLU A 165 -10.01 14.70 -6.29
C GLU A 165 -8.50 15.02 -6.13
N GLY A 166 -7.65 14.37 -6.92
CA GLY A 166 -6.19 14.51 -6.84
C GLY A 166 -5.50 13.34 -6.17
N VAL A 167 -4.20 13.50 -5.92
CA VAL A 167 -3.37 12.46 -5.31
C VAL A 167 -3.68 12.36 -3.82
N ARG A 168 -3.86 11.12 -3.35
CA ARG A 168 -4.03 10.78 -1.94
C ARG A 168 -2.96 9.78 -1.51
N THR A 169 -2.30 10.07 -0.39
CA THR A 169 -1.35 9.15 0.26
C THR A 169 -1.96 8.64 1.56
N TYR A 170 -2.09 7.33 1.64
CA TYR A 170 -2.58 6.55 2.77
C TYR A 170 -1.35 6.11 3.56
N VAL A 171 -1.26 6.53 4.82
CA VAL A 171 -0.14 6.22 5.71
C VAL A 171 -0.71 5.50 6.93
N LEU A 172 -0.22 4.31 7.19
CA LEU A 172 -0.57 3.54 8.37
C LEU A 172 0.66 3.24 9.22
N LEU A 173 0.51 3.40 10.52
CA LEU A 173 1.53 3.18 11.53
C LEU A 173 1.04 2.11 12.50
N SER A 174 1.95 1.25 12.92
CA SER A 174 1.75 0.30 14.02
C SER A 174 2.57 0.72 15.23
N GLY A 175 1.94 0.73 16.40
CA GLY A 175 2.47 1.24 17.64
C GLY A 175 2.62 0.16 18.70
N SER A 176 3.82 0.05 19.25
CA SER A 176 4.08 -0.75 20.45
C SER A 176 4.38 0.13 21.64
N MET A 177 3.73 -0.14 22.77
CA MET A 177 3.97 0.52 24.04
C MET A 177 5.35 0.14 24.56
N THR A 178 6.14 1.15 24.95
CA THR A 178 7.47 0.97 25.51
C THR A 178 7.87 2.10 26.47
N ASN A 179 8.89 1.90 27.30
CA ASN A 179 9.44 2.92 28.19
C ASN A 179 10.92 3.22 27.89
N ALA A 180 11.55 4.09 28.68
CA ALA A 180 12.95 4.50 28.47
C ALA A 180 13.96 3.34 28.59
N ALA A 181 13.61 2.29 29.35
CA ALA A 181 14.41 1.07 29.48
C ALA A 181 14.23 0.09 28.31
N GLY A 182 13.25 0.32 27.44
CA GLY A 182 12.89 -0.57 26.33
C GLY A 182 11.98 -1.72 26.75
N GLU A 183 11.35 -1.63 27.93
CA GLU A 183 10.37 -2.62 28.39
C GLU A 183 9.07 -2.45 27.61
N SER A 184 8.36 -3.54 27.33
CA SER A 184 7.07 -3.53 26.64
C SER A 184 5.90 -3.26 27.61
N GLY A 185 4.73 -2.97 27.05
CA GLY A 185 3.47 -2.92 27.80
C GLY A 185 3.05 -4.27 28.40
N SER A 186 2.05 -4.23 29.28
CA SER A 186 1.47 -5.40 29.94
C SER A 186 0.50 -6.15 29.02
N HIS A 187 0.08 -7.35 29.43
CA HIS A 187 -0.92 -8.15 28.72
C HIS A 187 -2.31 -7.47 28.64
N VAL A 188 -2.62 -6.56 29.56
CA VAL A 188 -3.87 -5.79 29.54
C VAL A 188 -3.81 -4.57 28.61
N ASP A 189 -2.63 -4.24 28.10
CA ASP A 189 -2.44 -3.06 27.27
C ASP A 189 -2.76 -3.37 25.81
N ALA A 190 -3.49 -2.45 25.18
CA ALA A 190 -3.70 -2.52 23.74
C ALA A 190 -2.50 -1.93 23.00
N GLY A 191 -2.28 -2.42 21.78
CA GLY A 191 -1.48 -1.73 20.78
C GLY A 191 -2.13 -0.45 20.27
N LEU A 192 -1.40 0.29 19.44
CA LEU A 192 -1.97 1.41 18.69
C LEU A 192 -1.78 1.24 17.19
N VAL A 193 -2.72 1.80 16.44
CA VAL A 193 -2.64 2.00 15.00
C VAL A 193 -2.89 3.48 14.71
N GLY A 194 -1.97 4.10 13.97
CA GLY A 194 -2.19 5.44 13.42
C GLY A 194 -2.55 5.31 11.95
N ALA A 195 -3.67 5.88 11.52
CA ALA A 195 -4.12 5.80 10.13
C ALA A 195 -4.42 7.21 9.62
N LEU A 196 -3.71 7.63 8.58
CA LEU A 196 -3.78 8.98 8.03
C LEU A 196 -3.97 8.92 6.51
N ILE A 197 -4.80 9.80 5.99
CA ILE A 197 -4.96 10.05 4.56
C ILE A 197 -4.57 11.49 4.31
N ILE A 198 -3.56 11.66 3.48
CA ILE A 198 -2.97 12.93 3.09
C ILE A 198 -3.45 13.23 1.68
N GLY A 199 -3.93 14.44 1.43
CA GLY A 199 -4.33 14.91 0.11
C GLY A 199 -3.82 16.32 -0.16
N GLU A 200 -4.12 16.85 -1.34
CA GLU A 200 -3.80 18.23 -1.69
C GLU A 200 -4.78 19.20 -1.03
N GLY A 201 -4.25 20.10 -0.19
CA GLY A 201 -4.97 21.22 0.39
C GLY A 201 -4.62 22.55 -0.27
N LYS A 202 -5.34 23.61 0.11
CA LYS A 202 -5.13 24.98 -0.42
C LYS A 202 -3.71 25.51 -0.24
N ASN A 203 -2.99 24.99 0.76
CA ASN A 203 -1.64 25.41 1.13
C ASN A 203 -0.60 24.28 0.97
N GLY A 204 -0.89 23.27 0.16
CA GLY A 204 -0.07 22.06 0.01
C GLY A 204 -0.67 20.85 0.74
N ALA A 205 0.12 19.80 0.95
CA ALA A 205 -0.40 18.54 1.48
C ALA A 205 -1.02 18.71 2.88
N GLU A 206 -2.20 18.15 3.09
CA GLU A 206 -2.94 18.19 4.35
C GLU A 206 -3.56 16.84 4.70
N ILE A 207 -3.78 16.58 5.98
CA ILE A 207 -4.52 15.40 6.43
C ILE A 207 -6.00 15.64 6.12
N ILE A 208 -6.54 14.89 5.16
CA ILE A 208 -7.95 14.97 4.75
C ILE A 208 -8.84 14.05 5.60
N ALA A 209 -8.28 12.95 6.10
CA ALA A 209 -8.87 12.13 7.14
C ALA A 209 -7.78 11.47 7.97
N GLY A 210 -8.00 11.28 9.26
CA GLY A 210 -7.01 10.60 10.08
C GLY A 210 -7.46 10.31 11.49
N ASP A 211 -6.88 9.27 12.06
CA ASP A 211 -6.94 8.95 13.48
C ASP A 211 -5.55 8.45 13.92
N PRO A 212 -4.82 9.19 14.77
CA PRO A 212 -3.44 8.87 15.09
C PRO A 212 -3.27 7.74 16.12
N ASN A 213 -4.35 7.31 16.80
CA ASN A 213 -4.25 6.50 18.02
C ASN A 213 -5.39 5.46 18.20
N ILE A 214 -5.72 4.73 17.14
CA ILE A 214 -6.73 3.67 17.19
C ILE A 214 -6.21 2.51 18.05
N SER A 215 -6.91 2.19 19.14
CA SER A 215 -6.57 1.10 20.06
C SER A 215 -6.86 -0.27 19.43
N ILE A 216 -5.84 -0.91 18.85
CA ILE A 216 -5.93 -2.19 18.15
C ILE A 216 -4.68 -3.01 18.46
N GLY A 217 -4.85 -4.30 18.71
CA GLY A 217 -3.78 -5.22 19.05
C GLY A 217 -3.81 -5.62 20.53
N ALA A 218 -2.79 -6.38 20.93
CA ALA A 218 -2.71 -7.03 22.24
C ALA A 218 -1.30 -6.93 22.81
N PHE A 219 -1.14 -7.13 24.12
CA PHE A 219 0.16 -7.07 24.82
C PHE A 219 0.96 -5.78 24.53
N GLY A 220 0.25 -4.66 24.51
CA GLY A 220 0.77 -3.34 24.20
C GLY A 220 1.25 -3.18 22.75
N SER A 221 0.95 -4.10 21.84
CA SER A 221 1.51 -4.12 20.49
C SER A 221 0.44 -4.09 19.40
N GLY A 222 0.55 -3.12 18.50
CA GLY A 222 -0.31 -3.02 17.33
C GLY A 222 0.03 -4.11 16.30
N PRO A 223 -0.95 -4.57 15.49
CA PRO A 223 -0.67 -5.49 14.40
C PRO A 223 0.17 -4.81 13.32
N THR A 224 0.98 -5.60 12.61
CA THR A 224 1.87 -5.16 11.53
C THR A 224 1.49 -5.87 10.23
N LYS A 225 2.04 -5.43 9.10
CA LYS A 225 1.77 -5.99 7.76
C LYS A 225 0.31 -5.80 7.34
N TRP A 226 -0.22 -4.60 7.53
CA TRP A 226 -1.55 -4.26 7.07
C TRP A 226 -1.65 -4.34 5.54
N GLU A 227 -2.76 -4.91 5.06
CA GLU A 227 -3.06 -4.97 3.63
C GLU A 227 -3.84 -3.73 3.21
N PHE A 228 -3.37 -3.01 2.18
CA PHE A 228 -4.14 -1.95 1.56
C PHE A 228 -5.14 -2.52 0.56
N ILE A 229 -6.43 -2.25 0.78
CA ILE A 229 -7.53 -2.94 0.09
C ILE A 229 -8.57 -1.96 -0.48
N LYS A 230 -9.12 -2.33 -1.64
CA LYS A 230 -10.24 -1.60 -2.25
C LYS A 230 -11.56 -2.07 -1.63
N LEU A 231 -12.27 -1.15 -1.01
CA LEU A 231 -13.51 -1.39 -0.27
C LEU A 231 -14.77 -0.94 -1.02
N GLY A 232 -14.65 -0.23 -2.13
CA GLY A 232 -15.81 0.18 -2.93
C GLY A 232 -15.45 0.58 -4.36
N PRO A 233 -16.44 0.70 -5.25
CA PRO A 233 -16.22 0.95 -6.67
C PRO A 233 -15.58 2.32 -6.94
N SER A 234 -15.98 3.35 -6.19
CA SER A 234 -15.59 4.77 -6.35
C SER A 234 -14.26 5.14 -5.66
N ASN A 235 -13.22 4.32 -5.81
CA ASN A 235 -11.93 4.53 -5.13
C ASN A 235 -12.08 4.71 -3.61
N TYR A 236 -12.96 3.92 -3.01
CA TYR A 236 -13.04 3.81 -1.56
C TYR A 236 -12.05 2.73 -1.13
N TRP A 237 -11.02 3.12 -0.39
CA TRP A 237 -9.90 2.28 0.03
C TRP A 237 -9.70 2.37 1.53
N GLY A 238 -9.05 1.35 2.08
CA GLY A 238 -8.71 1.26 3.48
C GLY A 238 -7.68 0.18 3.72
N TRP A 239 -7.56 -0.24 4.97
CA TRP A 239 -6.60 -1.26 5.38
C TRP A 239 -7.31 -2.43 6.04
N LYS A 240 -6.74 -3.62 5.91
CA LYS A 240 -7.21 -4.84 6.58
C LYS A 240 -6.05 -5.51 7.31
N ASN A 241 -6.32 -6.03 8.50
CA ASN A 241 -5.41 -6.91 9.21
C ASN A 241 -6.20 -7.85 10.13
N THR A 242 -5.49 -8.78 10.74
CA THR A 242 -5.99 -9.59 11.86
C THR A 242 -5.14 -9.32 13.10
N TRP A 243 -5.77 -9.43 14.25
CA TRP A 243 -5.07 -9.39 15.53
C TRP A 243 -5.86 -10.22 16.54
N GLY A 244 -5.16 -10.73 17.55
CA GLY A 244 -5.72 -11.72 18.44
C GLY A 244 -4.97 -11.81 19.76
N ASP A 245 -5.56 -12.54 20.68
CA ASP A 245 -5.02 -12.82 22.00
C ASP A 245 -5.57 -14.16 22.51
N ALA A 246 -5.02 -14.66 23.61
CA ALA A 246 -5.55 -15.75 24.37
C ALA A 246 -5.50 -15.47 25.88
N HIS A 247 -6.67 -15.53 26.53
CA HIS A 247 -6.83 -15.38 27.97
C HIS A 247 -7.56 -16.58 28.57
N GLN A 248 -7.03 -17.09 29.68
CA GLN A 248 -7.68 -18.14 30.49
C GLN A 248 -8.07 -19.39 29.67
N GLY A 249 -7.26 -19.74 28.65
CA GLY A 249 -7.50 -20.90 27.81
C GLY A 249 -8.51 -20.69 26.68
N ILE A 250 -9.07 -19.48 26.54
CA ILE A 250 -9.82 -19.04 25.36
C ILE A 250 -8.87 -18.22 24.51
N GLY A 251 -8.79 -18.51 23.22
CA GLY A 251 -7.98 -17.77 22.27
C GLY A 251 -8.73 -17.46 21.00
N GLY A 252 -8.33 -16.41 20.32
CA GLY A 252 -8.91 -16.05 19.05
C GLY A 252 -8.24 -14.85 18.40
N SER A 253 -8.75 -14.51 17.25
CA SER A 253 -8.35 -13.36 16.46
C SER A 253 -9.59 -12.74 15.82
N ARG A 254 -9.48 -11.48 15.41
CA ARG A 254 -10.51 -10.76 14.69
C ARG A 254 -9.94 -10.03 13.49
N TYR A 255 -10.76 -9.86 12.46
CA TYR A 255 -10.48 -8.94 11.38
C TYR A 255 -10.69 -7.50 11.86
N SER A 256 -9.75 -6.63 11.51
CA SER A 256 -9.92 -5.18 11.54
C SER A 256 -9.89 -4.65 10.12
N ILE A 257 -10.91 -3.88 9.74
CA ILE A 257 -10.95 -3.14 8.47
C ILE A 257 -11.05 -1.65 8.81
N LEU A 258 -10.03 -0.88 8.48
CA LEU A 258 -9.98 0.57 8.73
C LEU A 258 -10.23 1.34 7.45
N ALA A 259 -11.15 2.31 7.48
CA ALA A 259 -11.48 3.12 6.30
C ALA A 259 -11.93 4.54 6.69
N PRO A 260 -11.84 5.52 5.77
CA PRO A 260 -12.27 6.87 6.06
C PRO A 260 -13.79 7.02 6.21
N TYR A 261 -14.21 7.74 7.24
CA TYR A 261 -15.58 8.24 7.40
C TYR A 261 -15.53 9.75 7.71
N GLY A 262 -15.82 10.56 6.69
CA GLY A 262 -15.60 12.01 6.77
C GLY A 262 -14.12 12.33 6.99
N LYS A 263 -13.80 13.01 8.09
CA LYS A 263 -12.42 13.39 8.46
C LYS A 263 -11.73 12.42 9.42
N LYS A 264 -12.37 11.32 9.78
CA LYS A 264 -11.84 10.31 10.72
C LYS A 264 -11.60 8.99 9.99
N ILE A 265 -10.85 8.11 10.65
CA ILE A 265 -10.80 6.69 10.29
C ILE A 265 -11.76 5.93 11.21
N GLN A 266 -12.46 4.96 10.65
CA GLN A 266 -13.39 4.10 11.36
C GLN A 266 -13.03 2.64 11.13
N GLU A 267 -13.11 1.85 12.19
CA GLU A 267 -13.08 0.40 12.10
C GLU A 267 -14.45 -0.12 11.65
N LEU A 268 -14.50 -0.64 10.43
CA LEU A 268 -15.71 -1.16 9.79
C LEU A 268 -15.99 -2.62 10.14
N ALA A 269 -14.96 -3.37 10.54
CA ALA A 269 -15.03 -4.78 10.88
C ALA A 269 -14.34 -5.04 12.22
N GLY A 270 -14.97 -5.88 13.04
CA GLY A 270 -14.42 -6.43 14.29
C GLY A 270 -14.86 -7.89 14.46
N PHE A 271 -15.00 -8.61 13.34
CA PHE A 271 -15.53 -9.97 13.32
C PHE A 271 -14.45 -10.98 13.68
N VAL A 272 -14.84 -12.05 14.38
CA VAL A 272 -13.98 -13.19 14.67
C VAL A 272 -13.37 -13.75 13.39
N GLU A 273 -12.04 -13.83 13.36
CA GLU A 273 -11.28 -14.53 12.34
C GLU A 273 -11.03 -15.98 12.75
N SER A 274 -10.59 -16.18 14.00
CA SER A 274 -10.50 -17.50 14.65
C SER A 274 -10.96 -17.42 16.10
N TYR A 275 -11.43 -18.54 16.64
CA TYR A 275 -11.82 -18.70 18.05
C TYR A 275 -11.59 -20.14 18.49
N SER A 276 -11.12 -20.34 19.72
CA SER A 276 -11.04 -21.66 20.36
C SER A 276 -11.12 -21.54 21.88
N ASP A 277 -11.97 -22.34 22.51
CA ASP A 277 -12.03 -22.50 23.98
C ASP A 277 -11.35 -23.80 24.47
N GLU A 278 -10.55 -24.44 23.62
CA GLU A 278 -9.93 -25.73 23.92
C GLU A 278 -9.04 -25.68 25.17
N GLY A 279 -8.32 -24.57 25.41
CA GLY A 279 -7.50 -24.41 26.60
C GLY A 279 -8.29 -24.24 27.91
N ASN A 280 -9.60 -23.99 27.82
CA ASN A 280 -10.51 -23.83 28.96
C ASN A 280 -11.47 -25.03 29.11
N CYS A 281 -11.28 -26.10 28.33
CA CYS A 281 -12.18 -27.23 28.35
C CYS A 281 -11.92 -28.16 29.54
N ASP A 282 -12.99 -28.77 30.06
CA ASP A 282 -12.90 -29.80 31.10
C ASP A 282 -12.46 -31.15 30.49
N GLU A 283 -11.18 -31.47 30.63
CA GLU A 283 -10.59 -32.73 30.15
C GLU A 283 -11.26 -33.97 30.75
N ALA A 284 -11.75 -33.90 32.00
CA ALA A 284 -12.38 -35.04 32.67
C ALA A 284 -13.69 -35.47 31.99
N ASN A 285 -14.33 -34.56 31.26
CA ASN A 285 -15.57 -34.79 30.51
C ASN A 285 -15.36 -34.91 28.99
N GLY A 286 -14.12 -35.14 28.56
CA GLY A 286 -13.77 -35.43 27.17
C GLY A 286 -13.70 -34.21 26.25
N CYS A 287 -13.46 -33.02 26.81
CA CYS A 287 -13.18 -31.76 26.10
C CYS A 287 -14.10 -31.50 24.88
N LYS A 288 -15.29 -30.93 25.14
CA LYS A 288 -16.24 -30.54 24.09
C LYS A 288 -16.01 -29.08 23.69
N ALA A 289 -14.82 -28.80 23.16
CA ALA A 289 -14.42 -27.45 22.78
C ALA A 289 -15.22 -26.91 21.57
N THR A 290 -15.41 -25.61 21.54
CA THR A 290 -15.91 -24.84 20.41
C THR A 290 -14.73 -24.14 19.76
N SER A 291 -14.58 -24.33 18.45
CA SER A 291 -13.59 -23.63 17.65
C SER A 291 -14.18 -23.20 16.32
N TYR A 292 -13.80 -22.00 15.88
CA TYR A 292 -14.20 -21.45 14.59
C TYR A 292 -12.97 -20.93 13.86
N GLU A 293 -12.96 -21.14 12.57
CA GLU A 293 -12.01 -20.56 11.63
C GLU A 293 -12.81 -19.92 10.50
N THR A 294 -12.33 -18.79 10.00
CA THR A 294 -13.03 -18.05 8.97
C THR A 294 -12.14 -17.63 7.82
N ALA A 295 -12.76 -17.47 6.65
CA ALA A 295 -12.16 -16.85 5.49
C ALA A 295 -13.01 -15.67 5.03
N LEU A 296 -12.42 -14.48 5.00
CA LEU A 296 -13.07 -13.24 4.57
C LEU A 296 -12.73 -12.93 3.11
N GLU A 297 -13.77 -12.70 2.32
CA GLU A 297 -13.70 -12.20 0.96
C GLU A 297 -14.47 -10.87 0.82
N ILE A 298 -13.92 -9.95 0.04
CA ILE A 298 -14.59 -8.70 -0.34
C ILE A 298 -15.28 -8.95 -1.68
N ASP A 299 -16.60 -8.87 -1.73
CA ASP A 299 -17.37 -9.12 -2.96
C ASP A 299 -17.33 -7.89 -3.87
N SER A 300 -16.21 -7.72 -4.56
CA SER A 300 -15.97 -6.60 -5.49
C SER A 300 -16.83 -6.66 -6.76
N THR A 301 -17.67 -7.69 -6.92
CA THR A 301 -18.58 -7.81 -8.07
C THR A 301 -19.83 -6.95 -7.90
N GLN A 302 -20.14 -6.55 -6.67
CA GLN A 302 -21.32 -5.76 -6.31
C GLN A 302 -21.10 -4.26 -6.53
N ILE A 303 -20.86 -3.87 -7.79
CA ILE A 303 -20.49 -2.50 -8.18
C ILE A 303 -21.58 -1.44 -7.97
N SER A 304 -22.83 -1.85 -7.70
CA SER A 304 -23.91 -0.92 -7.35
C SER A 304 -23.84 -0.44 -5.89
N GLU A 305 -23.08 -1.14 -5.05
CA GLU A 305 -22.92 -0.79 -3.64
C GLU A 305 -21.84 0.28 -3.45
N LYS A 306 -22.04 1.19 -2.49
CA LYS A 306 -21.03 2.21 -2.16
C LYS A 306 -19.78 1.60 -1.52
N VAL A 307 -20.00 0.58 -0.72
CA VAL A 307 -18.98 -0.24 -0.06
C VAL A 307 -19.32 -1.68 -0.38
N PHE A 308 -18.36 -2.44 -0.90
CA PHE A 308 -18.56 -3.83 -1.27
C PHE A 308 -18.99 -4.64 -0.05
N PRO A 309 -20.00 -5.52 -0.18
CA PRO A 309 -20.35 -6.44 0.89
C PRO A 309 -19.23 -7.45 1.13
N LEU A 310 -19.20 -8.03 2.32
CA LEU A 310 -18.27 -9.11 2.63
C LEU A 310 -18.95 -10.47 2.51
N ALA A 311 -18.18 -11.49 2.17
CA ALA A 311 -18.53 -12.88 2.33
C ALA A 311 -17.57 -13.50 3.35
N ILE A 312 -18.12 -14.10 4.41
CA ILE A 312 -17.33 -14.80 5.42
C ILE A 312 -17.74 -16.27 5.43
N THR A 313 -16.79 -17.14 5.10
CA THR A 313 -16.95 -18.58 5.18
C THR A 313 -16.52 -19.05 6.56
N VAL A 314 -17.40 -19.75 7.27
CA VAL A 314 -17.15 -20.25 8.63
C VAL A 314 -17.02 -21.76 8.60
N THR A 315 -15.98 -22.27 9.24
CA THR A 315 -15.76 -23.70 9.49
C THR A 315 -15.42 -23.91 10.97
N GLY A 316 -15.46 -25.15 11.45
CA GLY A 316 -14.98 -25.49 12.79
C GLY A 316 -15.84 -26.53 13.51
N LYS A 317 -15.86 -26.42 14.84
CA LYS A 317 -16.59 -27.31 15.75
C LYS A 317 -17.40 -26.49 16.74
N GLU A 318 -18.63 -26.91 16.98
CA GLU A 318 -19.46 -26.38 18.06
C GLU A 318 -19.66 -27.47 19.13
N LYS A 319 -19.16 -27.23 20.34
CA LYS A 319 -19.23 -28.18 21.47
C LYS A 319 -18.74 -29.60 21.09
N GLY A 320 -17.60 -29.65 20.41
CA GLY A 320 -16.94 -30.88 19.95
C GLY A 320 -17.52 -31.49 18.67
N LYS A 321 -18.59 -30.93 18.09
CA LYS A 321 -19.20 -31.43 16.84
C LYS A 321 -18.84 -30.55 15.67
N SER A 322 -18.28 -31.13 14.61
CA SER A 322 -18.00 -30.38 13.37
C SER A 322 -19.27 -29.76 12.80
N ILE A 323 -19.18 -28.50 12.41
CA ILE A 323 -20.24 -27.81 11.68
C ILE A 323 -19.94 -27.84 10.17
N PRO A 324 -20.98 -27.89 9.31
CA PRO A 324 -20.77 -27.74 7.88
C PRO A 324 -20.20 -26.35 7.56
N GLU A 325 -19.28 -26.31 6.61
CA GLU A 325 -18.81 -25.04 6.04
C GLU A 325 -20.01 -24.24 5.52
N LYS A 326 -20.06 -22.96 5.87
CA LYS A 326 -21.12 -22.07 5.41
C LYS A 326 -20.61 -20.65 5.20
N THR A 327 -20.89 -20.10 4.03
CA THR A 327 -20.64 -18.70 3.70
C THR A 327 -21.83 -17.84 4.07
N TRP A 328 -21.53 -16.70 4.69
CA TRP A 328 -22.49 -15.70 5.08
C TRP A 328 -22.15 -14.37 4.41
N LYS A 329 -23.19 -13.67 3.95
CA LYS A 329 -23.05 -12.35 3.34
C LYS A 329 -23.30 -11.27 4.38
N LEU A 330 -22.37 -10.34 4.51
CA LEU A 330 -22.46 -9.18 5.39
C LEU A 330 -22.65 -7.94 4.51
N PRO A 331 -23.89 -7.45 4.33
CA PRO A 331 -24.13 -6.22 3.61
C PRO A 331 -23.60 -5.02 4.40
N PHE A 332 -23.21 -3.96 3.70
CA PHE A 332 -22.82 -2.70 4.34
C PHE A 332 -24.04 -1.79 4.53
N ASP A 333 -24.32 -1.37 5.76
CA ASP A 333 -25.35 -0.36 6.04
C ASP A 333 -24.75 1.04 5.93
N SER A 334 -25.11 1.75 4.86
CA SER A 334 -24.65 3.12 4.61
C SER A 334 -25.17 4.15 5.63
N LYS A 335 -26.22 3.85 6.41
CA LYS A 335 -26.72 4.75 7.45
C LYS A 335 -25.93 4.60 8.74
N ALA A 336 -25.63 3.37 9.15
CA ALA A 336 -24.80 3.07 10.30
C ALA A 336 -23.29 3.19 10.00
N TRP A 337 -22.93 3.19 8.71
CA TRP A 337 -21.56 3.13 8.21
C TRP A 337 -20.78 1.93 8.76
N ALA A 338 -21.43 0.76 8.76
CA ALA A 338 -20.89 -0.49 9.30
C ALA A 338 -21.45 -1.70 8.54
N TYR A 339 -20.72 -2.81 8.58
CA TYR A 339 -21.24 -4.10 8.10
C TYR A 339 -22.29 -4.65 9.07
N VAL A 340 -23.35 -5.25 8.53
CA VAL A 340 -24.45 -5.81 9.32
C VAL A 340 -24.24 -7.30 9.50
N GLU A 341 -24.21 -7.74 10.76
CA GLU A 341 -24.20 -9.16 11.09
C GLU A 341 -25.50 -9.85 10.62
N PRO A 342 -25.41 -11.01 9.96
CA PRO A 342 -26.58 -11.73 9.50
C PRO A 342 -27.36 -12.36 10.67
N GLN A 343 -28.63 -12.70 10.42
CA GLN A 343 -29.41 -13.47 11.40
C GLN A 343 -28.80 -14.87 11.59
N ASN A 344 -28.80 -15.37 12.84
CA ASN A 344 -28.21 -16.66 13.21
C ASN A 344 -26.70 -16.78 12.92
N TRP A 345 -25.99 -15.65 12.97
CA TRP A 345 -24.54 -15.59 12.85
C TRP A 345 -23.86 -16.38 13.99
N PRO A 346 -23.09 -17.45 13.69
CA PRO A 346 -22.53 -18.33 14.72
C PRO A 346 -21.41 -17.66 15.54
N LEU A 347 -20.81 -16.59 15.02
CA LEU A 347 -19.72 -15.87 15.70
C LEU A 347 -20.23 -14.72 16.59
N LYS A 348 -21.54 -14.55 16.70
CA LYS A 348 -22.14 -13.43 17.41
C LYS A 348 -21.81 -13.48 18.89
N GLY A 349 -21.20 -12.40 19.39
CA GLY A 349 -20.90 -12.23 20.82
C GLY A 349 -19.76 -13.11 21.33
N LEU A 350 -18.99 -13.73 20.43
CA LEU A 350 -17.73 -14.38 20.79
C LEU A 350 -16.66 -13.31 21.04
N ASP A 351 -15.93 -13.49 22.13
CA ASP A 351 -14.81 -12.64 22.55
C ASP A 351 -13.72 -13.56 23.13
N PHE A 352 -12.48 -13.07 23.19
CA PHE A 352 -11.31 -13.85 23.60
C PHE A 352 -10.30 -13.03 24.40
#